data_AF-A0A059LLV0-F1
#
_entry.id   AF-A0A059LLV0-F1
#
_cell.length_a   1.000
_cell.length_b   1.000
_cell.length_c   1.000
_cell.angle_alpha   90.00
_cell.angle_beta   90.00
_cell.angle_gamma   90.00
#
_symmetry.space_group_name_H-M   'P 1'
#
loop_
_entity.id
_entity.type
_entity.pdbx_description
1 polymer ?
#
loop_
_entity_poly.entity_id
_entity_poly.type
_entity_poly.pdbx_seq_one_letter_code
_entity_poly.pdbx_strand_id
1 'polypeptide(L)'
;MGVAKLVLLLALAATAQAQAVGGNITSASQGTADEVAIPDGVGSCGFDQLSAPIIPDNATSYFGPVVRKTLNALQALYLGSNAAGAIQLTGSANSTVTISRTGPFTVFLAFESGELGSSTAGVEAVEVPFLSAFVGSSLAGEDVVSIFTPWSSGDLAAAISEVLQPGETLLHVVSVGSGHAGRLAYLGGAWAGLTYPAANSDVVTFGTPWDLMNPQFAWSYNQLLSLYYHWPYTACAPAANLTASQMAAPQGAYEALGNALTALATQTSLVQSTTLSNLPPELPADWSRDTGRKLRSLGPAAPPLLEPVAQSCPPVLCKAAYYLTAACSLWPASSTTPNLLGDIPLQYMSDASNGAGAVVAWDESTRTAIFIWESTQNVEDFIADLKFLQTSDFQPTGANVISGVQVEDGFYDQYASLTTGSNTLLDAFATLSNNATPVRVVCAGHSLGSAVASLLGVWASGVWPSATVTVAGSGTPMVENQQWTQEFRAVVGRSYRFVYEQDLVPSLPPFNSYQMLDGAIWLRQGYAIATERPPFDIFDLSIEDHFCIKGYVPDLNSIANVTVPQWIYSYNQASYVPLA
;
A
#
# COMPACT_ATOMS: atom_id res chain seq x y z
N MET A 1 39.26 12.67 3.32
CA MET A 1 40.02 11.48 2.86
C MET A 1 39.17 10.19 2.95
N GLY A 2 37.82 10.29 2.89
CA GLY A 2 36.87 9.19 3.19
C GLY A 2 36.08 8.65 1.99
N VAL A 3 35.68 9.48 1.02
CA VAL A 3 34.83 9.05 -0.12
C VAL A 3 35.51 8.03 -1.04
N ALA A 4 36.79 8.26 -1.39
CA ALA A 4 37.51 7.39 -2.32
C ALA A 4 37.79 5.98 -1.76
N LYS A 5 37.96 5.82 -0.42
CA LYS A 5 38.16 4.51 0.21
C LYS A 5 36.84 3.75 0.35
N LEU A 6 35.74 4.44 0.65
CA LEU A 6 34.41 3.84 0.77
C LEU A 6 33.89 3.39 -0.60
N VAL A 7 34.03 4.23 -1.62
CA VAL A 7 33.74 3.85 -3.02
C VAL A 7 34.62 2.69 -3.47
N LEU A 8 35.89 2.62 -3.05
CA LEU A 8 36.77 1.49 -3.37
C LEU A 8 36.40 0.19 -2.62
N LEU A 9 35.98 0.28 -1.35
CA LEU A 9 35.48 -0.87 -0.57
C LEU A 9 34.15 -1.40 -1.13
N LEU A 10 33.24 -0.51 -1.53
CA LEU A 10 31.99 -0.87 -2.20
C LEU A 10 32.23 -1.39 -3.62
N ALA A 11 33.20 -0.84 -4.37
CA ALA A 11 33.60 -1.34 -5.69
C ALA A 11 34.28 -2.71 -5.62
N LEU A 12 35.02 -3.01 -4.54
CA LEU A 12 35.62 -4.33 -4.28
C LEU A 12 34.58 -5.37 -3.87
N ALA A 13 33.48 -4.96 -3.22
CA ALA A 13 32.31 -5.82 -2.98
C ALA A 13 31.47 -6.03 -4.26
N ALA A 14 31.49 -5.06 -5.18
CA ALA A 14 30.73 -5.07 -6.44
C ALA A 14 31.36 -5.90 -7.58
N THR A 15 32.49 -6.59 -7.37
CA THR A 15 33.06 -7.54 -8.35
C THR A 15 32.40 -8.93 -8.33
N ALA A 16 31.08 -8.98 -8.11
CA ALA A 16 30.23 -10.10 -8.49
C ALA A 16 29.18 -9.54 -9.46
N GLN A 17 29.20 -10.08 -10.68
CA GLN A 17 28.50 -9.57 -11.85
C GLN A 17 27.04 -9.19 -11.59
N ALA A 18 26.69 -7.97 -12.02
CA ALA A 18 25.36 -7.60 -12.44
C ALA A 18 24.93 -8.48 -13.63
N GLN A 19 24.37 -9.65 -13.35
CA GLN A 19 23.28 -10.15 -14.16
C GLN A 19 22.02 -9.49 -13.61
N ALA A 20 21.27 -8.82 -14.48
CA ALA A 20 19.86 -8.60 -14.24
C ALA A 20 19.23 -9.99 -14.08
N VAL A 21 19.17 -10.48 -12.84
CA VAL A 21 18.35 -11.64 -12.52
C VAL A 21 16.94 -11.10 -12.47
N GLY A 22 16.28 -11.11 -13.63
CA GLY A 22 14.85 -11.26 -13.66
C GLY A 22 14.55 -12.51 -12.84
N GLY A 23 14.13 -12.30 -11.60
CA GLY A 23 13.64 -13.35 -10.73
C GLY A 23 12.35 -13.87 -11.34
N ASN A 24 12.49 -14.80 -12.28
CA ASN A 24 11.40 -15.64 -12.72
C ASN A 24 10.88 -16.37 -11.48
N ILE A 25 9.71 -15.94 -10.98
CA ILE A 25 8.84 -16.77 -10.16
C ILE A 25 8.31 -17.87 -11.10
N THR A 26 9.17 -18.82 -11.45
CA THR A 26 8.81 -20.00 -12.24
C THR A 26 9.05 -21.22 -11.37
N SER A 27 8.00 -21.64 -10.69
CA SER A 27 7.63 -23.03 -10.35
C SER A 27 6.96 -23.14 -8.98
N ALA A 28 5.64 -22.97 -8.96
CA ALA A 28 4.77 -23.59 -7.97
C ALA A 28 3.45 -23.96 -8.65
N SER A 29 3.44 -25.20 -9.16
CA SER A 29 2.32 -26.04 -9.61
C SER A 29 1.07 -25.36 -10.17
N GLN A 30 0.94 -25.40 -11.50
CA GLN A 30 -0.36 -25.59 -12.15
C GLN A 30 -1.01 -26.88 -11.58
N GLY A 31 -1.89 -26.71 -10.61
CA GLY A 31 -3.02 -27.61 -10.46
C GLY A 31 -4.01 -27.24 -11.55
N THR A 32 -4.37 -28.20 -12.39
CA THR A 32 -5.42 -28.10 -13.39
C THR A 32 -6.63 -27.35 -12.82
N ALA A 33 -6.86 -26.14 -13.29
CA ALA A 33 -8.13 -25.46 -13.10
C ALA A 33 -9.18 -26.21 -13.92
N ASP A 34 -9.78 -27.23 -13.32
CA ASP A 34 -11.19 -27.44 -13.57
C ASP A 34 -11.85 -26.10 -13.22
N GLU A 35 -12.57 -25.48 -14.18
CA GLU A 35 -13.40 -24.30 -13.96
C GLU A 35 -14.38 -24.60 -12.83
N VAL A 36 -13.97 -24.34 -11.59
CA VAL A 36 -14.89 -24.27 -10.47
C VAL A 36 -15.76 -23.07 -10.79
N ALA A 37 -17.02 -23.34 -11.14
CA ALA A 37 -18.02 -22.30 -11.40
C ALA A 37 -17.93 -21.23 -10.32
N ILE A 38 -17.46 -20.04 -10.69
CA ILE A 38 -17.37 -18.88 -9.81
C ILE A 38 -18.81 -18.39 -9.66
N PRO A 39 -19.47 -18.57 -8.51
CA PRO A 39 -20.84 -18.11 -8.34
C PRO A 39 -20.85 -16.58 -8.36
N ASP A 40 -21.74 -16.01 -9.18
CA ASP A 40 -21.99 -14.58 -9.18
C ASP A 40 -22.86 -14.19 -7.98
N GLY A 41 -22.30 -13.34 -7.10
CA GLY A 41 -23.00 -12.78 -5.95
C GLY A 41 -22.86 -13.56 -4.63
N VAL A 42 -23.17 -12.88 -3.52
CA VAL A 42 -23.14 -13.42 -2.14
C VAL A 42 -24.47 -14.04 -1.71
N GLY A 43 -25.57 -13.80 -2.44
CA GLY A 43 -26.91 -14.33 -2.11
C GLY A 43 -26.99 -15.87 -2.09
N SER A 44 -26.11 -16.57 -2.81
CA SER A 44 -26.04 -18.04 -2.77
C SER A 44 -25.29 -18.60 -1.55
N CYS A 45 -24.63 -17.75 -0.76
CA CYS A 45 -23.82 -18.18 0.39
C CYS A 45 -24.65 -18.41 1.67
N GLY A 46 -25.98 -18.14 1.66
CA GLY A 46 -26.86 -18.32 2.82
C GLY A 46 -26.72 -17.24 3.91
N PHE A 47 -26.10 -16.10 3.59
CA PHE A 47 -25.88 -14.99 4.53
C PHE A 47 -26.99 -13.93 4.56
N ASP A 48 -28.07 -14.11 3.81
CA ASP A 48 -29.28 -13.27 3.86
C ASP A 48 -29.91 -13.17 5.28
N GLN A 49 -29.41 -13.98 6.23
CA GLN A 49 -29.81 -14.00 7.64
C GLN A 49 -29.01 -13.03 8.54
N LEU A 50 -27.89 -12.45 8.07
CA LEU A 50 -27.14 -11.45 8.83
C LEU A 50 -27.93 -10.12 8.82
N SER A 51 -28.71 -9.92 9.88
CA SER A 51 -29.57 -8.74 10.06
C SER A 51 -28.90 -7.58 10.81
N ALA A 52 -27.68 -7.77 11.31
CA ALA A 52 -26.95 -6.76 12.06
C ALA A 52 -25.45 -6.83 11.77
N PRO A 53 -24.73 -5.69 11.82
CA PRO A 53 -23.28 -5.68 11.77
C PRO A 53 -22.71 -6.60 12.83
N ILE A 54 -21.74 -7.39 12.41
CA ILE A 54 -20.86 -8.08 13.32
C ILE A 54 -19.94 -7.03 13.93
N ILE A 55 -20.31 -6.51 15.11
CA ILE A 55 -19.49 -5.52 15.81
C ILE A 55 -18.47 -6.30 16.63
N PRO A 56 -17.16 -6.12 16.40
CA PRO A 56 -16.16 -6.64 17.30
C PRO A 56 -16.28 -5.89 18.62
N ASP A 57 -16.59 -6.60 19.70
CA ASP A 57 -16.46 -6.05 21.05
C ASP A 57 -15.02 -5.58 21.28
N ASN A 58 -14.86 -4.54 22.10
CA ASN A 58 -13.60 -3.83 22.42
C ASN A 58 -12.52 -4.70 23.13
N ALA A 59 -12.55 -6.01 23.00
CA ALA A 59 -11.60 -6.93 23.61
C ALA A 59 -10.66 -7.52 22.55
N THR A 60 -9.38 -7.12 22.60
CA THR A 60 -8.18 -7.86 22.15
C THR A 60 -8.27 -8.72 20.87
N SER A 61 -7.46 -8.34 19.88
CA SER A 61 -7.22 -9.01 18.59
C SER A 61 -7.13 -10.54 18.65
N TYR A 62 -8.21 -11.24 18.29
CA TYR A 62 -8.15 -12.70 18.01
C TYR A 62 -7.46 -13.00 16.67
N PHE A 63 -7.46 -12.04 15.74
CA PHE A 63 -6.97 -12.23 14.38
C PHE A 63 -6.00 -11.13 13.97
N GLY A 64 -4.97 -11.50 13.22
CA GLY A 64 -4.01 -10.58 12.62
C GLY A 64 -4.63 -9.68 11.54
N PRO A 65 -3.86 -8.69 11.02
CA PRO A 65 -4.37 -7.66 10.13
C PRO A 65 -4.99 -8.19 8.84
N VAL A 66 -4.39 -9.20 8.20
CA VAL A 66 -4.88 -9.79 6.94
C VAL A 66 -6.29 -10.36 7.11
N VAL A 67 -6.48 -11.19 8.13
CA VAL A 67 -7.76 -11.83 8.44
C VAL A 67 -8.78 -10.78 8.87
N ARG A 68 -8.37 -9.81 9.70
CA ARG A 68 -9.24 -8.72 10.18
C ARG A 68 -9.78 -7.86 9.03
N LYS A 69 -8.91 -7.40 8.13
CA LYS A 69 -9.28 -6.60 6.96
C LYS A 69 -10.18 -7.39 6.00
N THR A 70 -9.86 -8.66 5.75
CA THR A 70 -10.66 -9.55 4.89
C THR A 70 -12.05 -9.81 5.49
N LEU A 71 -12.14 -9.99 6.80
CA LEU A 71 -13.40 -10.23 7.50
C LEU A 71 -14.32 -9.00 7.46
N ASN A 72 -13.77 -7.80 7.66
CA ASN A 72 -14.53 -6.55 7.50
C ASN A 72 -15.07 -6.39 6.08
N ALA A 73 -14.28 -6.76 5.07
CA ALA A 73 -14.70 -6.72 3.67
C ALA A 73 -15.83 -7.72 3.36
N LEU A 74 -15.70 -8.98 3.83
CA LEU A 74 -16.78 -9.98 3.70
C LEU A 74 -18.06 -9.52 4.38
N GLN A 75 -17.95 -8.95 5.57
CA GLN A 75 -19.10 -8.41 6.29
C GLN A 75 -19.80 -7.30 5.50
N ALA A 76 -19.05 -6.39 4.87
CA ALA A 76 -19.63 -5.34 4.03
C ALA A 76 -20.39 -5.93 2.83
N LEU A 77 -19.85 -6.99 2.19
CA LEU A 77 -20.57 -7.72 1.14
C LEU A 77 -21.82 -8.40 1.67
N TYR A 78 -21.74 -9.17 2.75
CA TYR A 78 -22.85 -9.96 3.27
C TYR A 78 -24.01 -9.12 3.80
N LEU A 79 -23.70 -7.98 4.43
CA LEU A 79 -24.74 -7.07 4.89
C LEU A 79 -25.43 -6.40 3.70
N GLY A 80 -24.67 -6.01 2.67
CA GLY A 80 -25.20 -5.26 1.53
C GLY A 80 -26.08 -4.11 2.00
N SER A 81 -27.28 -3.99 1.44
CA SER A 81 -28.28 -2.97 1.80
C SER A 81 -28.85 -3.09 3.22
N ASN A 82 -28.61 -4.19 3.94
CA ASN A 82 -29.03 -4.36 5.33
C ASN A 82 -28.10 -3.66 6.32
N ALA A 83 -26.94 -3.15 5.87
CA ALA A 83 -26.06 -2.36 6.73
C ALA A 83 -26.77 -1.08 7.20
N ALA A 84 -26.68 -0.78 8.49
CA ALA A 84 -27.35 0.36 9.10
C ALA A 84 -26.85 1.68 8.49
N GLY A 85 -27.78 2.50 7.98
CA GLY A 85 -27.45 3.78 7.34
C GLY A 85 -26.74 3.65 5.98
N ALA A 86 -26.76 2.46 5.38
CA ALA A 86 -26.19 2.28 4.05
C ALA A 86 -27.06 2.91 2.96
N ILE A 87 -26.39 3.41 1.92
CA ILE A 87 -27.02 3.91 0.70
C ILE A 87 -26.73 2.92 -0.41
N GLN A 88 -27.75 2.47 -1.12
CA GLN A 88 -27.59 1.61 -2.29
C GLN A 88 -27.85 2.42 -3.56
N LEU A 89 -26.90 2.39 -4.48
CA LEU A 89 -27.08 2.92 -5.83
C LEU A 89 -27.28 1.76 -6.79
N THR A 90 -28.22 1.91 -7.70
CA THR A 90 -28.48 0.94 -8.78
C THR A 90 -27.88 1.45 -10.07
N GLY A 91 -27.27 0.54 -10.84
CA GLY A 91 -26.69 0.78 -12.14
C GLY A 91 -27.40 -0.04 -13.21
N SER A 92 -26.84 -0.06 -14.41
CA SER A 92 -27.27 -0.99 -15.45
C SER A 92 -26.96 -2.45 -15.07
N ALA A 93 -27.52 -3.39 -15.86
CA ALA A 93 -27.21 -4.82 -15.74
C ALA A 93 -27.50 -5.42 -14.35
N ASN A 94 -28.58 -4.95 -13.70
CA ASN A 94 -28.94 -5.27 -12.31
C ASN A 94 -27.75 -5.17 -11.34
N SER A 95 -26.86 -4.21 -11.58
CA SER A 95 -25.69 -3.99 -10.74
C SER A 95 -26.01 -2.99 -9.65
N THR A 96 -25.45 -3.21 -8.47
CA THR A 96 -25.59 -2.29 -7.35
C THR A 96 -24.25 -2.02 -6.71
N VAL A 97 -24.13 -0.84 -6.12
CA VAL A 97 -23.08 -0.53 -5.15
C VAL A 97 -23.74 -0.11 -3.86
N THR A 98 -23.39 -0.78 -2.77
CA THR A 98 -23.83 -0.41 -1.44
C THR A 98 -22.71 0.33 -0.71
N ILE A 99 -23.00 1.57 -0.33
CA ILE A 99 -22.11 2.46 0.40
C ILE A 99 -22.48 2.37 1.88
N SER A 100 -21.57 1.87 2.71
CA SER A 100 -21.84 1.65 4.14
C SER A 100 -20.66 2.06 5.02
N ARG A 101 -20.92 2.17 6.32
CA ARG A 101 -19.92 2.46 7.34
C ARG A 101 -19.81 1.35 8.36
N THR A 102 -18.58 1.09 8.78
CA THR A 102 -18.27 0.21 9.91
C THR A 102 -17.63 0.97 11.08
N GLY A 103 -17.32 2.25 10.90
CA GLY A 103 -16.71 3.11 11.92
C GLY A 103 -16.57 4.57 11.46
N PRO A 104 -15.90 5.42 12.25
CA PRO A 104 -15.56 6.76 11.83
C PRO A 104 -14.49 6.72 10.73
N PHE A 105 -14.59 7.64 9.78
CA PHE A 105 -13.65 7.93 8.71
C PHE A 105 -13.42 6.83 7.66
N THR A 106 -14.06 5.67 7.79
CA THR A 106 -13.98 4.54 6.86
C THR A 106 -15.32 4.27 6.19
N VAL A 107 -15.30 4.15 4.85
CA VAL A 107 -16.46 3.79 4.02
C VAL A 107 -16.16 2.54 3.19
N PHE A 108 -17.16 1.67 3.07
CA PHE A 108 -17.13 0.48 2.22
C PHE A 108 -17.99 0.69 0.99
N LEU A 109 -17.47 0.30 -0.18
CA LEU A 109 -18.20 0.23 -1.45
C LEU A 109 -18.34 -1.24 -1.83
N ALA A 110 -19.47 -1.85 -1.51
CA ALA A 110 -19.75 -3.25 -1.79
C ALA A 110 -20.47 -3.38 -3.15
N PHE A 111 -19.80 -3.96 -4.15
CA PHE A 111 -20.30 -4.10 -5.51
C PHE A 111 -20.92 -5.47 -5.75
N GLU A 112 -22.10 -5.47 -6.35
CA GLU A 112 -22.81 -6.68 -6.78
C GLU A 112 -23.33 -6.50 -8.21
N SER A 113 -23.49 -7.62 -8.93
CA SER A 113 -24.11 -7.63 -10.25
C SER A 113 -24.85 -8.94 -10.48
N GLY A 114 -26.04 -8.85 -11.06
CA GLY A 114 -26.83 -10.01 -11.46
C GLY A 114 -26.64 -10.44 -12.92
N GLU A 115 -25.93 -9.65 -13.73
CA GLU A 115 -25.80 -9.90 -15.18
C GLU A 115 -24.36 -9.88 -15.71
N LEU A 116 -23.37 -9.44 -14.92
CA LEU A 116 -21.96 -9.64 -15.25
C LEU A 116 -21.63 -11.13 -15.13
N GLY A 117 -21.54 -11.82 -16.26
CA GLY A 117 -21.28 -13.25 -16.32
C GLY A 117 -19.83 -13.61 -16.63
N SER A 118 -19.56 -14.91 -16.68
CA SER A 118 -18.23 -15.49 -16.89
C SER A 118 -17.65 -15.42 -18.29
N SER A 119 -18.49 -15.14 -19.30
CA SER A 119 -18.04 -15.01 -20.67
C SER A 119 -17.78 -13.55 -21.03
N THR A 120 -16.51 -13.19 -21.21
CA THR A 120 -16.10 -11.92 -21.83
C THR A 120 -15.97 -11.99 -23.35
N ALA A 121 -16.43 -13.09 -23.98
CA ALA A 121 -16.43 -13.23 -25.42
C ALA A 121 -17.25 -12.12 -26.09
N GLY A 122 -16.59 -11.31 -26.92
CA GLY A 122 -17.21 -10.19 -27.64
C GLY A 122 -17.32 -8.89 -26.84
N VAL A 123 -16.85 -8.86 -25.59
CA VAL A 123 -16.73 -7.61 -24.82
C VAL A 123 -15.45 -6.89 -25.25
N GLU A 124 -15.60 -5.65 -25.71
CA GLU A 124 -14.45 -4.82 -26.08
C GLU A 124 -13.81 -4.19 -24.83
N ALA A 125 -12.49 -4.01 -24.86
CA ALA A 125 -11.79 -3.21 -23.85
C ALA A 125 -11.82 -1.75 -24.27
N VAL A 126 -12.36 -0.88 -23.42
CA VAL A 126 -12.57 0.55 -23.67
C VAL A 126 -11.86 1.40 -22.62
N GLU A 127 -11.60 2.67 -22.95
CA GLU A 127 -10.96 3.61 -22.03
C GLU A 127 -11.80 3.83 -20.77
N VAL A 128 -11.12 3.87 -19.62
CA VAL A 128 -11.73 4.17 -18.33
C VAL A 128 -11.80 5.69 -18.15
N PRO A 129 -12.98 6.34 -18.24
CA PRO A 129 -13.04 7.79 -18.41
C PRO A 129 -12.41 8.60 -17.27
N PHE A 130 -12.58 8.17 -16.02
CA PHE A 130 -12.00 8.88 -14.87
C PHE A 130 -10.48 8.74 -14.76
N LEU A 131 -9.86 7.76 -15.45
CA LEU A 131 -8.41 7.60 -15.54
C LEU A 131 -7.80 8.43 -16.67
N SER A 132 -8.60 9.07 -17.54
CA SER A 132 -8.13 9.83 -18.69
C SER A 132 -7.07 10.88 -18.36
N ALA A 133 -7.22 11.56 -17.22
CA ALA A 133 -6.29 12.57 -16.73
C ALA A 133 -5.06 12.01 -15.97
N PHE A 134 -5.04 10.71 -15.69
CA PHE A 134 -3.93 10.04 -15.02
C PHE A 134 -3.14 9.17 -16.00
N VAL A 135 -3.79 8.16 -16.59
CA VAL A 135 -3.28 7.31 -17.67
C VAL A 135 -4.40 7.07 -18.67
N GLY A 136 -4.52 7.92 -19.69
CA GLY A 136 -5.62 7.82 -20.67
C GLY A 136 -5.66 6.54 -21.49
N SER A 137 -4.56 5.79 -21.56
CA SER A 137 -4.53 4.47 -22.18
C SER A 137 -4.93 3.32 -21.24
N SER A 138 -5.46 3.60 -20.04
CA SER A 138 -6.05 2.57 -19.18
C SER A 138 -7.37 2.05 -19.74
N LEU A 139 -7.41 0.75 -20.03
CA LEU A 139 -8.57 0.06 -20.59
C LEU A 139 -9.13 -0.96 -19.60
N ALA A 140 -10.46 -1.10 -19.62
CA ALA A 140 -11.24 -2.13 -18.92
C ALA A 140 -12.38 -2.60 -19.83
N GLY A 141 -13.02 -3.73 -19.51
CA GLY A 141 -14.17 -4.22 -20.29
C GLY A 141 -15.32 -3.20 -20.37
N GLU A 142 -15.92 -3.04 -21.55
CA GLU A 142 -17.07 -2.14 -21.76
C GLU A 142 -18.24 -2.46 -20.84
N ASP A 143 -18.44 -3.75 -20.55
CA ASP A 143 -19.44 -4.25 -19.61
C ASP A 143 -19.32 -3.62 -18.22
N VAL A 144 -18.11 -3.51 -17.68
CA VAL A 144 -17.86 -2.90 -16.36
C VAL A 144 -17.73 -1.37 -16.43
N VAL A 145 -17.16 -0.82 -17.52
CA VAL A 145 -17.01 0.63 -17.69
C VAL A 145 -18.36 1.32 -17.85
N SER A 146 -19.28 0.74 -18.63
CA SER A 146 -20.62 1.30 -18.85
C SER A 146 -21.47 1.34 -17.58
N ILE A 147 -21.33 0.33 -16.70
CA ILE A 147 -21.98 0.29 -15.39
C ILE A 147 -21.37 1.33 -14.44
N PHE A 148 -20.04 1.40 -14.36
CA PHE A 148 -19.35 2.20 -13.35
C PHE A 148 -19.31 3.70 -13.68
N THR A 149 -19.27 4.07 -14.96
CA THR A 149 -19.09 5.48 -15.39
C THR A 149 -20.15 6.42 -14.80
N PRO A 150 -21.46 6.13 -14.87
CA PRO A 150 -22.49 6.97 -14.25
C PRO A 150 -22.22 7.22 -12.76
N TRP A 151 -21.90 6.17 -12.01
CA TRP A 151 -21.59 6.26 -10.58
C TRP A 151 -20.36 7.13 -10.28
N SER A 152 -19.30 6.94 -11.04
CA SER A 152 -18.03 7.68 -10.87
C SER A 152 -18.14 9.17 -11.19
N SER A 153 -19.16 9.57 -11.96
CA SER A 153 -19.38 10.95 -12.40
C SER A 153 -20.01 11.87 -11.35
N GLY A 154 -20.44 11.31 -10.21
CA GLY A 154 -20.92 12.12 -9.08
C GLY A 154 -21.67 11.34 -8.01
N ASP A 155 -22.44 10.32 -8.40
CA ASP A 155 -23.35 9.62 -7.48
C ASP A 155 -22.62 8.97 -6.30
N LEU A 156 -21.46 8.34 -6.57
CA LEU A 156 -20.65 7.75 -5.50
C LEU A 156 -20.12 8.80 -4.52
N ALA A 157 -19.63 9.93 -5.02
CA ALA A 157 -19.10 10.99 -4.16
C ALA A 157 -20.19 11.63 -3.29
N ALA A 158 -21.39 11.82 -3.87
CA ALA A 158 -22.56 12.29 -3.15
C ALA A 158 -22.99 11.29 -2.05
N ALA A 159 -23.10 10.01 -2.38
CA ALA A 159 -23.48 8.96 -1.43
C ALA A 159 -22.45 8.81 -0.29
N ILE A 160 -21.15 8.85 -0.60
CA ILE A 160 -20.08 8.83 0.41
C ILE A 160 -20.23 10.04 1.36
N SER A 161 -20.48 11.23 0.81
CA SER A 161 -20.65 12.45 1.61
C SER A 161 -21.88 12.39 2.51
N GLU A 162 -22.96 11.75 2.07
CA GLU A 162 -24.19 11.58 2.86
C GLU A 162 -24.03 10.56 3.99
N VAL A 163 -23.26 9.49 3.75
CA VAL A 163 -23.00 8.44 4.74
C VAL A 163 -22.03 8.92 5.83
N LEU A 164 -21.13 9.86 5.53
CA LEU A 164 -20.23 10.50 6.50
C LEU A 164 -20.97 11.46 7.44
N GLN A 165 -20.46 11.66 8.66
CA GLN A 165 -21.01 12.68 9.56
C GLN A 165 -20.63 14.07 9.05
N PRO A 166 -21.46 15.11 9.30
CA PRO A 166 -21.12 16.48 8.92
C PRO A 166 -19.76 16.92 9.47
N GLY A 167 -18.85 17.32 8.58
CA GLY A 167 -17.49 17.75 8.93
C GLY A 167 -16.48 16.62 9.14
N GLU A 168 -16.89 15.36 8.99
CA GLU A 168 -16.01 14.19 9.06
C GLU A 168 -15.12 14.09 7.82
N THR A 169 -13.81 13.91 8.02
CA THR A 169 -12.86 13.74 6.92
C THR A 169 -12.80 12.26 6.51
N LEU A 170 -12.98 11.95 5.23
CA LEU A 170 -12.80 10.59 4.75
C LEU A 170 -11.32 10.19 4.80
N LEU A 171 -11.01 9.11 5.51
CA LEU A 171 -9.64 8.62 5.67
C LEU A 171 -9.43 7.25 5.02
N HIS A 172 -10.49 6.49 4.74
CA HIS A 172 -10.36 5.17 4.17
C HIS A 172 -11.58 4.79 3.34
N VAL A 173 -11.33 4.30 2.14
CA VAL A 173 -12.34 3.70 1.26
C VAL A 173 -11.92 2.28 0.97
N VAL A 174 -12.81 1.32 1.20
CA VAL A 174 -12.60 -0.10 0.86
C VAL A 174 -13.60 -0.50 -0.21
N SER A 175 -13.12 -0.77 -1.42
CA SER A 175 -13.97 -1.33 -2.48
C SER A 175 -13.94 -2.86 -2.39
N VAL A 176 -15.12 -3.47 -2.37
CA VAL A 176 -15.27 -4.91 -2.16
C VAL A 176 -16.16 -5.51 -3.23
N GLY A 177 -15.82 -6.70 -3.72
CA GLY A 177 -16.66 -7.44 -4.65
C GLY A 177 -16.30 -8.92 -4.72
N SER A 178 -17.16 -9.71 -5.33
CA SER A 178 -16.96 -11.16 -5.50
C SER A 178 -17.33 -11.56 -6.92
N GLY A 179 -16.69 -12.62 -7.43
CA GLY A 179 -16.92 -13.09 -8.79
C GLY A 179 -16.70 -11.99 -9.82
N HIS A 180 -17.52 -11.97 -10.88
CA HIS A 180 -17.39 -10.99 -11.97
C HIS A 180 -17.74 -9.56 -11.56
N ALA A 181 -18.60 -9.40 -10.54
CA ALA A 181 -18.91 -8.09 -9.95
C ALA A 181 -17.70 -7.45 -9.26
N GLY A 182 -16.71 -8.24 -8.81
CA GLY A 182 -15.47 -7.71 -8.26
C GLY A 182 -14.66 -6.87 -9.23
N ARG A 183 -14.90 -6.98 -10.54
CA ARG A 183 -14.29 -6.08 -11.53
C ARG A 183 -14.73 -4.63 -11.34
N LEU A 184 -15.96 -4.38 -10.87
CA LEU A 184 -16.42 -3.05 -10.48
C LEU A 184 -15.66 -2.53 -9.26
N ALA A 185 -15.29 -3.40 -8.31
CA ALA A 185 -14.46 -3.03 -7.16
C ALA A 185 -13.04 -2.62 -7.59
N TYR A 186 -12.51 -3.17 -8.69
CA TYR A 186 -11.23 -2.70 -9.25
C TYR A 186 -11.32 -1.25 -9.74
N LEU A 187 -12.38 -0.90 -10.47
CA LEU A 187 -12.62 0.50 -10.87
C LEU A 187 -12.91 1.39 -9.64
N GLY A 188 -13.68 0.89 -8.67
CA GLY A 188 -13.99 1.56 -7.40
C GLY A 188 -12.77 2.00 -6.63
N GLY A 189 -11.79 1.10 -6.45
CA GLY A 189 -10.55 1.41 -5.76
C GLY A 189 -9.68 2.43 -6.49
N ALA A 190 -9.52 2.29 -7.81
CA ALA A 190 -8.76 3.24 -8.61
C ALA A 190 -9.43 4.63 -8.61
N TRP A 191 -10.75 4.69 -8.76
CA TRP A 191 -11.53 5.93 -8.68
C TRP A 191 -11.40 6.59 -7.30
N ALA A 192 -11.50 5.83 -6.21
CA ALA A 192 -11.38 6.36 -4.87
C ALA A 192 -9.96 6.89 -4.59
N GLY A 193 -8.92 6.24 -5.11
CA GLY A 193 -7.53 6.70 -4.98
C GLY A 193 -7.26 8.04 -5.68
N LEU A 194 -7.97 8.32 -6.78
CA LEU A 194 -7.90 9.62 -7.47
C LEU A 194 -8.81 10.68 -6.86
N THR A 195 -10.03 10.30 -6.46
CA THR A 195 -11.04 11.22 -5.96
C THR A 195 -10.73 11.69 -4.54
N TYR A 196 -10.15 10.81 -3.72
CA TYR A 196 -9.80 11.06 -2.33
C TYR A 196 -8.31 10.80 -2.07
N PRO A 197 -7.41 11.61 -2.65
CA PRO A 197 -5.96 11.35 -2.61
C PRO A 197 -5.35 11.37 -1.19
N ALA A 198 -6.03 11.94 -0.19
CA ALA A 198 -5.63 11.90 1.22
C ALA A 198 -6.16 10.66 1.99
N ALA A 199 -7.11 9.92 1.42
CA ALA A 199 -7.69 8.70 1.98
C ALA A 199 -6.94 7.46 1.47
N ASN A 200 -6.79 6.45 2.31
CA ASN A 200 -6.35 5.14 1.82
C ASN A 200 -7.45 4.53 0.96
N SER A 201 -7.08 3.95 -0.16
CA SER A 201 -7.99 3.27 -1.07
C SER A 201 -7.57 1.81 -1.13
N ASP A 202 -8.40 0.95 -0.57
CA ASP A 202 -8.14 -0.49 -0.50
C ASP A 202 -9.14 -1.25 -1.36
N VAL A 203 -8.74 -2.40 -1.86
CA VAL A 203 -9.61 -3.29 -2.61
C VAL A 203 -9.52 -4.71 -2.10
N VAL A 204 -10.67 -5.33 -1.82
CA VAL A 204 -10.72 -6.75 -1.44
C VAL A 204 -11.70 -7.45 -2.37
N THR A 205 -11.21 -8.39 -3.17
CA THR A 205 -12.03 -9.18 -4.07
C THR A 205 -11.92 -10.67 -3.80
N PHE A 206 -12.96 -11.42 -4.17
CA PHE A 206 -13.06 -12.86 -3.93
C PHE A 206 -13.42 -13.61 -5.21
N GLY A 207 -12.49 -14.40 -5.73
CA GLY A 207 -12.67 -15.19 -6.94
C GLY A 207 -12.95 -14.31 -8.17
N THR A 208 -12.33 -13.14 -8.23
CA THR A 208 -12.60 -12.15 -9.28
C THR A 208 -11.58 -12.26 -10.41
N PRO A 209 -12.01 -12.40 -11.68
CA PRO A 209 -11.09 -12.41 -12.80
C PRO A 209 -10.52 -11.02 -13.10
N TRP A 210 -9.26 -10.98 -13.54
CA TRP A 210 -8.56 -9.78 -14.03
C TRP A 210 -8.71 -9.58 -15.56
N ASP A 211 -9.76 -10.15 -16.15
CA ASP A 211 -9.93 -10.11 -17.60
C ASP A 211 -10.26 -8.70 -18.12
N LEU A 212 -9.86 -8.43 -19.36
CA LEU A 212 -10.05 -7.15 -20.08
C LEU A 212 -9.41 -5.91 -19.43
N MET A 213 -8.62 -6.07 -18.36
CA MET A 213 -7.82 -5.01 -17.73
C MET A 213 -6.42 -4.98 -18.36
N ASN A 214 -6.10 -3.89 -19.05
CA ASN A 214 -4.80 -3.78 -19.72
C ASN A 214 -3.66 -3.38 -18.74
N PRO A 215 -2.38 -3.45 -19.17
CA PRO A 215 -1.24 -3.15 -18.33
C PRO A 215 -1.22 -1.72 -17.79
N GLN A 216 -1.74 -0.77 -18.54
CA GLN A 216 -1.87 0.62 -18.11
C GLN A 216 -2.90 0.77 -16.98
N PHE A 217 -4.01 0.03 -17.02
CA PHE A 217 -4.94 -0.08 -15.90
C PHE A 217 -4.26 -0.73 -14.70
N ALA A 218 -3.57 -1.87 -14.88
CA ALA A 218 -2.85 -2.55 -13.80
C ALA A 218 -1.79 -1.64 -13.14
N TRP A 219 -1.03 -0.89 -13.94
CA TRP A 219 -0.08 0.08 -13.42
C TRP A 219 -0.79 1.19 -12.64
N SER A 220 -1.86 1.77 -13.18
CA SER A 220 -2.63 2.83 -12.49
C SER A 220 -3.20 2.34 -11.16
N TYR A 221 -3.78 1.14 -11.18
CA TYR A 221 -4.28 0.44 -10.00
C TYR A 221 -3.18 0.28 -8.94
N ASN A 222 -2.01 -0.23 -9.32
CA ASN A 222 -0.87 -0.37 -8.40
C ASN A 222 -0.37 0.98 -7.85
N GLN A 223 -0.48 2.08 -8.61
CA GLN A 223 -0.08 3.41 -8.12
C GLN A 223 -1.08 4.04 -7.14
N LEU A 224 -2.38 3.85 -7.38
CA LEU A 224 -3.44 4.57 -6.67
C LEU A 224 -3.87 3.88 -5.37
N LEU A 225 -3.74 2.56 -5.29
CA LEU A 225 -4.19 1.79 -4.14
C LEU A 225 -3.17 1.79 -3.00
N SER A 226 -3.70 1.73 -1.78
CA SER A 226 -2.91 1.61 -0.54
C SER A 226 -2.73 0.14 -0.17
N LEU A 227 -3.76 -0.69 -0.34
CA LEU A 227 -3.68 -2.13 -0.13
C LEU A 227 -4.67 -2.85 -1.04
N TYR A 228 -4.37 -4.08 -1.45
CA TYR A 228 -5.36 -4.92 -2.09
C TYR A 228 -5.17 -6.41 -1.81
N TYR A 229 -6.29 -7.13 -1.79
CA TYR A 229 -6.35 -8.60 -1.73
C TYR A 229 -7.26 -9.12 -2.84
N HIS A 230 -6.70 -9.88 -3.78
CA HIS A 230 -7.42 -10.56 -4.85
C HIS A 230 -7.49 -12.04 -4.50
N TRP A 231 -8.37 -12.40 -3.57
CA TRP A 231 -8.44 -13.76 -3.07
C TRP A 231 -8.84 -14.73 -4.19
N PRO A 232 -8.13 -15.88 -4.34
CA PRO A 232 -8.42 -16.83 -5.40
C PRO A 232 -9.69 -17.66 -5.14
N TYR A 233 -10.29 -17.50 -3.96
CA TYR A 233 -11.51 -18.19 -3.54
C TYR A 233 -12.69 -17.24 -3.52
N THR A 234 -13.89 -17.80 -3.68
CA THR A 234 -15.16 -17.06 -3.70
C THR A 234 -15.51 -16.53 -2.31
N ALA A 235 -16.36 -15.49 -2.24
CA ALA A 235 -16.79 -14.95 -0.96
C ALA A 235 -17.46 -16.01 -0.06
N CYS A 236 -18.10 -17.04 -0.64
CA CYS A 236 -18.71 -18.13 0.13
C CYS A 236 -17.70 -19.10 0.77
N ALA A 237 -16.44 -19.16 0.31
CA ALA A 237 -15.50 -20.20 0.73
C ALA A 237 -15.24 -20.25 2.26
N PRO A 238 -15.06 -19.12 2.97
CA PRO A 238 -14.91 -19.11 4.43
C PRO A 238 -16.15 -19.62 5.18
N ALA A 239 -17.31 -19.61 4.52
CA ALA A 239 -18.59 -20.00 5.08
C ALA A 239 -18.96 -21.47 4.87
N ALA A 240 -18.35 -22.11 3.87
CA ALA A 240 -18.85 -23.34 3.28
C ALA A 240 -19.06 -24.49 4.28
N ASN A 241 -18.29 -24.50 5.38
CA ASN A 241 -18.33 -25.53 6.40
C ASN A 241 -18.85 -25.04 7.76
N LEU A 242 -19.41 -23.82 7.84
CA LEU A 242 -19.95 -23.27 9.08
C LEU A 242 -21.37 -23.78 9.33
N THR A 243 -21.67 -24.15 10.57
CA THR A 243 -23.01 -24.60 10.95
C THR A 243 -23.95 -23.41 11.18
N ALA A 244 -25.25 -23.65 11.05
CA ALA A 244 -26.26 -22.64 11.40
C ALA A 244 -26.13 -22.13 12.84
N SER A 245 -25.65 -22.97 13.78
CA SER A 245 -25.43 -22.55 15.16
C SER A 245 -24.22 -21.62 15.32
N GLN A 246 -23.15 -21.83 14.54
CA GLN A 246 -21.99 -20.93 14.51
C GLN A 246 -22.36 -19.57 13.91
N MET A 247 -23.34 -19.57 12.99
CA MET A 247 -23.82 -18.38 12.30
C MET A 247 -25.00 -17.67 12.99
N ALA A 248 -25.54 -18.23 14.08
CA ALA A 248 -26.77 -17.76 14.71
C ALA A 248 -26.63 -16.43 15.47
N ALA A 249 -25.42 -16.10 15.94
CA ALA A 249 -25.14 -14.88 16.70
C ALA A 249 -24.01 -14.08 16.03
N PRO A 250 -24.09 -12.74 15.94
CA PRO A 250 -23.09 -11.93 15.25
C PRO A 250 -21.66 -12.19 15.71
N GLN A 251 -21.39 -12.18 17.02
CA GLN A 251 -20.06 -12.44 17.56
C GLN A 251 -19.56 -13.87 17.25
N GLY A 252 -20.43 -14.88 17.38
CA GLY A 252 -20.08 -16.26 17.03
C GLY A 252 -19.78 -16.45 15.55
N ALA A 253 -20.53 -15.76 14.69
CA ALA A 253 -20.29 -15.73 13.25
C ALA A 253 -18.95 -15.06 12.92
N TYR A 254 -18.60 -13.97 13.62
CA TYR A 254 -17.31 -13.30 13.48
C TYR A 254 -16.13 -14.25 13.70
N GLU A 255 -16.16 -14.95 14.84
CA GLU A 255 -15.08 -15.83 15.28
C GLU A 255 -14.98 -17.05 14.36
N ALA A 256 -16.12 -17.62 13.98
CA ALA A 256 -16.17 -18.74 13.06
C ALA A 256 -15.59 -18.38 11.68
N LEU A 257 -15.99 -17.24 11.12
CA LEU A 257 -15.48 -16.74 9.84
C LEU A 257 -14.00 -16.37 9.91
N GLY A 258 -13.56 -15.71 10.98
CA GLY A 258 -12.15 -15.37 11.17
C GLY A 258 -11.25 -16.61 11.29
N ASN A 259 -11.71 -17.66 11.98
CA ASN A 259 -11.00 -18.94 12.05
C ASN A 259 -10.93 -19.63 10.68
N ALA A 260 -12.03 -19.63 9.92
CA ALA A 260 -12.04 -20.18 8.56
C ALA A 260 -11.11 -19.41 7.61
N LEU A 261 -11.12 -18.08 7.69
CA LEU A 261 -10.20 -17.22 6.94
C LEU A 261 -8.74 -17.46 7.33
N THR A 262 -8.44 -17.67 8.61
CA THR A 262 -7.09 -18.00 9.07
C THR A 262 -6.57 -19.28 8.41
N ALA A 263 -7.43 -20.28 8.22
CA ALA A 263 -7.07 -21.50 7.50
C ALA A 263 -6.88 -21.28 5.97
N LEU A 264 -7.59 -20.32 5.38
CA LEU A 264 -7.49 -19.98 3.96
C LEU A 264 -6.35 -19.01 3.64
N ALA A 265 -5.93 -18.18 4.59
CA ALA A 265 -4.87 -17.18 4.46
C ALA A 265 -3.47 -17.78 4.67
N THR A 266 -3.16 -18.86 3.95
CA THR A 266 -1.81 -19.45 3.90
C THR A 266 -0.81 -18.48 3.24
N GLN A 267 0.49 -18.68 3.47
CA GLN A 267 1.55 -17.94 2.78
C GLN A 267 1.38 -17.96 1.25
N THR A 268 1.04 -19.11 0.66
CA THR A 268 0.83 -19.23 -0.79
C THR A 268 -0.35 -18.40 -1.29
N SER A 269 -1.52 -18.55 -0.66
CA SER A 269 -2.73 -17.83 -1.07
C SER A 269 -2.62 -16.32 -0.83
N LEU A 270 -1.84 -15.89 0.16
CA LEU A 270 -1.57 -14.49 0.45
C LEU A 270 -0.61 -13.84 -0.57
N VAL A 271 0.46 -14.55 -0.97
CA VAL A 271 1.34 -14.08 -2.05
C VAL A 271 0.56 -13.98 -3.35
N GLN A 272 -0.30 -14.96 -3.66
CA GLN A 272 -1.19 -14.90 -4.82
C GLN A 272 -2.16 -13.72 -4.73
N SER A 273 -2.79 -13.48 -3.57
CA SER A 273 -3.79 -12.41 -3.43
C SER A 273 -3.22 -11.00 -3.46
N THR A 274 -1.92 -10.84 -3.26
CA THR A 274 -1.25 -9.53 -3.32
C THR A 274 -0.49 -9.31 -4.63
N THR A 275 -0.48 -10.30 -5.53
CA THR A 275 0.16 -10.19 -6.85
C THR A 275 -0.82 -9.64 -7.89
N LEU A 276 -0.36 -8.72 -8.74
CA LEU A 276 -1.19 -8.11 -9.77
C LEU A 276 -0.91 -8.70 -11.15
N SER A 277 -1.97 -9.11 -11.85
CA SER A 277 -1.87 -9.55 -13.25
C SER A 277 -1.64 -8.36 -14.21
N ASN A 278 -1.00 -8.62 -15.34
CA ASN A 278 -0.72 -7.65 -16.39
C ASN A 278 0.11 -6.42 -15.99
N LEU A 279 0.74 -6.39 -14.81
CA LEU A 279 1.60 -5.27 -14.42
C LEU A 279 2.80 -5.16 -15.40
N PRO A 280 3.07 -3.99 -15.99
CA PRO A 280 4.24 -3.78 -16.83
C PRO A 280 5.55 -4.06 -16.06
N PRO A 281 6.67 -4.41 -16.75
CA PRO A 281 7.97 -4.60 -16.12
C PRO A 281 8.45 -3.30 -15.46
N GLU A 282 9.29 -3.35 -14.43
CA GLU A 282 9.72 -2.14 -13.70
C GLU A 282 10.44 -1.10 -14.56
N LEU A 283 11.14 -1.54 -15.60
CA LEU A 283 11.95 -0.70 -16.49
C LEU A 283 11.55 -0.88 -17.95
N PRO A 284 11.66 0.20 -18.77
CA PRO A 284 11.37 0.11 -20.19
C PRO A 284 12.46 -0.64 -20.96
N ALA A 285 12.09 -1.18 -22.12
CA ALA A 285 13.00 -1.95 -22.98
C ALA A 285 14.17 -1.13 -23.53
N ASP A 286 14.06 0.21 -23.61
CA ASP A 286 15.11 1.12 -24.06
C ASP A 286 16.02 1.63 -22.93
N TRP A 287 15.80 1.16 -21.69
CA TRP A 287 16.66 1.48 -20.56
C TRP A 287 18.03 0.81 -20.71
N SER A 288 19.09 1.57 -20.45
CA SER A 288 20.44 1.02 -20.32
C SER A 288 21.28 1.79 -19.30
N ARG A 289 22.13 1.05 -18.58
CA ARG A 289 23.00 1.58 -17.53
C ARG A 289 23.99 2.65 -18.02
N ASP A 290 24.40 2.57 -19.29
CA ASP A 290 25.44 3.43 -19.90
C ASP A 290 24.90 4.79 -20.40
N THR A 291 23.57 5.01 -20.32
CA THR A 291 22.94 6.21 -20.88
C THR A 291 22.65 7.24 -19.79
N GLY A 292 23.75 7.78 -19.26
CA GLY A 292 23.79 8.76 -18.18
C GLY A 292 22.81 9.93 -18.34
N ARG A 293 22.25 10.33 -17.20
CA ARG A 293 21.58 11.61 -16.90
C ARG A 293 20.28 11.97 -17.65
N LYS A 294 19.95 11.35 -18.78
CA LYS A 294 18.71 11.65 -19.52
C LYS A 294 17.57 10.75 -19.10
N LEU A 295 16.38 11.32 -18.88
CA LEU A 295 15.18 10.56 -18.51
C LEU A 295 14.69 9.62 -19.62
N ARG A 296 14.85 9.97 -20.91
CA ARG A 296 14.34 9.17 -22.05
C ARG A 296 12.86 8.81 -21.85
N SER A 297 12.49 7.55 -22.06
CA SER A 297 11.14 7.03 -21.91
C SER A 297 10.67 6.95 -20.44
N LEU A 298 11.57 7.07 -19.46
CA LEU A 298 11.23 7.25 -18.04
C LEU A 298 10.76 8.67 -17.73
N GLY A 299 11.03 9.63 -18.62
CA GLY A 299 10.57 11.00 -18.47
C GLY A 299 9.05 11.13 -18.62
N PRO A 300 8.52 12.34 -18.37
CA PRO A 300 7.12 12.63 -18.62
C PRO A 300 6.74 12.27 -20.06
N ALA A 301 5.52 11.78 -20.23
CA ALA A 301 4.97 11.61 -21.56
C ALA A 301 5.02 12.95 -22.33
N ALA A 302 5.45 12.91 -23.60
CA ALA A 302 5.55 14.09 -24.44
C ALA A 302 4.17 14.77 -24.56
N PRO A 303 4.08 16.11 -24.53
CA PRO A 303 2.81 16.80 -24.75
C PRO A 303 2.30 16.48 -26.16
N PRO A 304 0.99 16.20 -26.37
CA PRO A 304 -0.14 16.71 -25.59
C PRO A 304 -1.01 15.57 -25.04
N LEU A 305 -0.73 15.08 -23.84
CA LEU A 305 -1.58 14.06 -23.18
C LEU A 305 -2.25 14.59 -21.90
N LEU A 306 -2.48 15.90 -21.85
CA LEU A 306 -2.95 16.73 -20.73
C LEU A 306 -1.77 17.32 -19.93
N GLU A 307 -1.58 18.64 -20.04
CA GLU A 307 -0.83 19.37 -19.01
C GLU A 307 -1.54 19.08 -17.68
N PRO A 308 -0.87 18.44 -16.71
CA PRO A 308 -1.56 18.01 -15.52
C PRO A 308 -1.97 19.26 -14.75
N VAL A 309 -3.28 19.37 -14.44
CA VAL A 309 -3.82 20.49 -13.66
C VAL A 309 -3.11 20.47 -12.32
N ALA A 310 -2.50 21.58 -11.89
CA ALA A 310 -1.82 21.64 -10.60
C ALA A 310 -2.80 21.25 -9.48
N GLN A 311 -2.50 20.19 -8.74
CA GLN A 311 -3.35 19.71 -7.67
C GLN A 311 -2.78 20.17 -6.32
N SER A 312 -3.66 20.64 -5.44
CA SER A 312 -3.27 20.97 -4.06
C SER A 312 -2.95 19.73 -3.23
N CYS A 313 -3.37 18.55 -3.69
CA CYS A 313 -3.19 17.27 -3.03
C CYS A 313 -3.00 16.18 -4.10
N PRO A 314 -1.81 16.07 -4.71
CA PRO A 314 -1.57 15.09 -5.76
C PRO A 314 -1.64 13.65 -5.21
N PRO A 315 -2.22 12.67 -5.95
CA PRO A 315 -2.20 11.27 -5.57
C PRO A 315 -0.79 10.81 -5.20
N VAL A 316 -0.68 9.89 -4.24
CA VAL A 316 0.59 9.40 -3.67
C VAL A 316 1.34 10.44 -2.84
N LEU A 317 1.63 11.63 -3.38
CA LEU A 317 2.37 12.70 -2.68
C LEU A 317 1.62 13.21 -1.45
N CYS A 318 0.33 13.47 -1.57
CA CYS A 318 -0.48 14.08 -0.51
C CYS A 318 -0.56 13.24 0.77
N LYS A 319 -0.39 11.92 0.66
CA LYS A 319 -0.39 11.00 1.81
C LYS A 319 0.90 11.04 2.63
N ALA A 320 2.00 11.51 2.03
CA ALA A 320 3.34 11.33 2.58
C ALA A 320 4.10 12.65 2.81
N ALA A 321 3.91 13.65 1.94
CA ALA A 321 4.77 14.86 1.90
C ALA A 321 4.82 15.62 3.24
N TYR A 322 3.67 15.76 3.93
CA TYR A 322 3.59 16.41 5.24
C TYR A 322 4.45 15.69 6.29
N TYR A 323 4.28 14.37 6.41
CA TYR A 323 5.00 13.55 7.39
C TYR A 323 6.48 13.38 7.06
N LEU A 324 6.84 13.38 5.77
CA LEU A 324 8.24 13.34 5.33
C LEU A 324 8.94 14.68 5.56
N THR A 325 8.26 15.80 5.37
CA THR A 325 8.81 17.12 5.73
C THR A 325 9.05 17.20 7.24
N ALA A 326 8.13 16.67 8.05
CA ALA A 326 8.34 16.51 9.48
C ALA A 326 9.54 15.59 9.77
N ALA A 327 9.62 14.39 9.18
CA ALA A 327 10.76 13.49 9.35
C ALA A 327 12.12 14.14 9.03
N CYS A 328 12.20 14.95 7.97
CA CYS A 328 13.40 15.71 7.64
C CYS A 328 13.77 16.78 8.69
N SER A 329 12.76 17.35 9.35
CA SER A 329 12.91 18.46 10.31
C SER A 329 13.12 17.97 11.74
N LEU A 330 12.94 16.67 11.98
CA LEU A 330 13.07 16.06 13.30
C LEU A 330 14.52 16.13 13.83
N TRP A 331 15.53 16.26 12.96
CA TRP A 331 16.93 16.31 13.38
C TRP A 331 17.46 17.73 13.66
N PRO A 332 18.14 18.00 14.80
CA PRO A 332 18.28 17.09 15.95
C PRO A 332 16.98 17.03 16.75
N ALA A 333 16.64 15.84 17.27
CA ALA A 333 15.54 15.62 18.19
C ALA A 333 15.79 16.45 19.43
N SER A 334 15.21 17.63 19.42
CA SER A 334 15.23 18.56 20.52
C SER A 334 13.80 19.02 20.72
N SER A 335 13.42 19.24 21.97
CA SER A 335 12.16 19.90 22.34
C SER A 335 12.03 21.33 21.78
N THR A 336 13.03 21.79 21.02
CA THR A 336 13.15 23.12 20.46
C THR A 336 12.92 23.19 18.95
N THR A 337 12.61 22.10 18.23
CA THR A 337 12.10 22.18 16.84
C THR A 337 10.62 22.53 16.87
N PRO A 338 10.25 23.84 16.80
CA PRO A 338 8.86 24.23 16.99
C PRO A 338 8.06 23.77 15.77
N ASN A 339 6.83 23.31 15.99
CA ASN A 339 5.82 23.14 14.94
C ASN A 339 6.05 21.97 13.97
N LEU A 340 6.73 20.89 14.39
CA LEU A 340 6.97 19.68 13.57
C LEU A 340 5.70 19.14 12.90
N LEU A 341 4.62 19.10 13.67
CA LEU A 341 3.30 18.61 13.23
C LEU A 341 2.20 19.63 13.54
N GLY A 342 2.49 20.92 13.43
CA GLY A 342 1.51 21.95 13.78
C GLY A 342 1.21 21.96 15.29
N ASP A 343 -0.07 22.07 15.61
CA ASP A 343 -0.62 22.02 16.97
C ASP A 343 -0.90 20.59 17.48
N ILE A 344 -0.52 19.55 16.72
CA ILE A 344 -0.77 18.15 17.12
C ILE A 344 0.08 17.81 18.37
N PRO A 345 -0.54 17.35 19.48
CA PRO A 345 0.18 16.90 20.66
C PRO A 345 1.21 15.82 20.33
N LEU A 346 2.44 16.01 20.79
CA LEU A 346 3.55 15.10 20.50
C LEU A 346 4.48 14.91 21.71
N GLN A 347 5.21 13.80 21.69
CA GLN A 347 6.22 13.42 22.66
C GLN A 347 7.47 12.92 21.93
N TYR A 348 8.64 13.44 22.32
CA TYR A 348 9.93 12.95 21.87
C TYR A 348 10.35 11.74 22.70
N MET A 349 10.87 10.73 22.02
CA MET A 349 11.37 9.48 22.56
C MET A 349 12.82 9.32 22.13
N SER A 350 13.66 8.80 23.01
CA SER A 350 15.06 8.56 22.70
C SER A 350 15.63 7.42 23.53
N ASP A 351 16.51 6.62 22.95
CA ASP A 351 17.35 5.67 23.66
C ASP A 351 18.82 6.07 23.48
N ALA A 352 19.45 6.49 24.58
CA ALA A 352 20.84 6.94 24.57
C ALA A 352 21.86 5.81 24.36
N SER A 353 21.45 4.54 24.51
CA SER A 353 22.36 3.39 24.42
C SER A 353 22.71 3.01 22.99
N ASN A 354 21.79 3.22 22.04
CA ASN A 354 21.98 2.97 20.61
C ASN A 354 21.71 4.21 19.73
N GLY A 355 21.40 5.36 20.32
CA GLY A 355 21.16 6.61 19.62
C GLY A 355 19.81 6.70 18.90
N ALA A 356 18.86 5.81 19.23
CA ALA A 356 17.52 5.85 18.66
C ALA A 356 16.77 7.12 19.08
N GLY A 357 16.03 7.70 18.14
CA GLY A 357 15.19 8.87 18.37
C GLY A 357 13.89 8.77 17.57
N ALA A 358 12.78 9.15 18.18
CA ALA A 358 11.48 9.15 17.52
C ALA A 358 10.55 10.21 18.12
N VAL A 359 9.50 10.56 17.38
CA VAL A 359 8.36 11.31 17.87
C VAL A 359 7.11 10.45 17.77
N VAL A 360 6.33 10.47 18.85
CA VAL A 360 4.96 9.96 18.88
C VAL A 360 4.02 11.16 18.93
N ALA A 361 3.03 11.21 18.06
CA ALA A 361 2.00 12.25 18.08
C ALA A 361 0.60 11.66 17.91
N TRP A 362 -0.40 12.38 18.43
CA TRP A 362 -1.80 11.96 18.39
C TRP A 362 -2.69 13.09 17.89
N ASP A 363 -3.29 12.88 16.71
CA ASP A 363 -4.34 13.76 16.20
C ASP A 363 -5.71 13.19 16.57
N GLU A 364 -6.30 13.74 17.63
CA GLU A 364 -7.64 13.38 18.11
C GLU A 364 -8.73 13.61 17.05
N SER A 365 -8.58 14.64 16.21
CA SER A 365 -9.62 15.04 15.25
C SER A 365 -9.84 14.01 14.15
N THR A 366 -8.78 13.29 13.78
CA THR A 366 -8.80 12.23 12.77
C THR A 366 -8.55 10.85 13.39
N ARG A 367 -8.37 10.77 14.71
CA ARG A 367 -7.94 9.57 15.46
C ARG A 367 -6.69 8.92 14.85
N THR A 368 -5.72 9.75 14.44
CA THR A 368 -4.48 9.32 13.79
C THR A 368 -3.32 9.26 14.78
N ALA A 369 -2.72 8.08 14.94
CA ALA A 369 -1.42 7.92 15.60
C ALA A 369 -0.30 8.19 14.59
N ILE A 370 0.68 9.00 14.95
CA ILE A 370 1.79 9.37 14.07
C ILE A 370 3.11 9.01 14.76
N PHE A 371 3.91 8.19 14.09
CA PHE A 371 5.25 7.78 14.51
C PHE A 371 6.26 8.28 13.48
N ILE A 372 7.18 9.15 13.92
CA ILE A 372 8.24 9.67 13.06
C ILE A 372 9.57 9.24 13.64
N TRP A 373 10.34 8.45 12.90
CA TRP A 373 11.67 8.01 13.33
C TRP A 373 12.74 8.97 12.82
N GLU A 374 13.70 9.26 13.69
CA GLU A 374 14.79 10.18 13.44
C GLU A 374 15.86 9.58 12.50
N SER A 375 16.54 10.44 11.73
CA SER A 375 17.66 10.03 10.87
C SER A 375 18.99 10.03 11.62
N THR A 376 20.08 9.54 11.02
CA THR A 376 21.44 9.67 11.62
C THR A 376 22.13 10.94 11.11
N GLN A 377 22.83 11.67 11.99
CA GLN A 377 23.54 12.94 11.66
C GLN A 377 24.52 12.83 10.49
N ASN A 378 25.27 11.73 10.47
CA ASN A 378 26.35 11.51 9.53
C ASN A 378 26.00 10.30 8.70
N VAL A 379 25.46 10.54 7.52
CA VAL A 379 25.15 9.49 6.54
C VAL A 379 26.42 8.70 6.20
N GLU A 380 27.59 9.34 6.27
CA GLU A 380 28.90 8.69 6.11
C GLU A 380 29.21 7.70 7.23
N ASP A 381 28.89 8.04 8.49
CA ASP A 381 29.04 7.14 9.64
C ASP A 381 28.00 6.02 9.56
N PHE A 382 26.75 6.33 9.19
CA PHE A 382 25.72 5.33 8.93
C PHE A 382 26.16 4.31 7.87
N ILE A 383 26.72 4.76 6.75
CA ILE A 383 27.20 3.85 5.70
C ILE A 383 28.40 3.03 6.19
N ALA A 384 29.26 3.61 7.02
CA ALA A 384 30.40 2.90 7.62
C ALA A 384 29.97 1.85 8.66
N ASP A 385 28.88 2.13 9.39
CA ASP A 385 28.35 1.31 10.49
C ASP A 385 27.28 0.31 10.04
N LEU A 386 26.82 0.35 8.78
CA LEU A 386 25.90 -0.63 8.21
C LEU A 386 26.45 -2.05 8.43
N LYS A 387 25.81 -2.79 9.34
CA LYS A 387 26.14 -4.18 9.60
C LYS A 387 25.42 -4.98 8.52
N PHE A 388 26.15 -5.66 7.63
CA PHE A 388 25.52 -6.48 6.59
C PHE A 388 25.02 -7.82 7.14
N LEU A 389 24.29 -7.78 8.27
CA LEU A 389 23.74 -8.93 8.98
C LEU A 389 22.22 -8.82 8.98
N GLN A 390 21.56 -9.93 8.65
CA GLN A 390 20.10 -10.03 8.71
C GLN A 390 19.70 -10.84 9.95
N THR A 391 18.56 -10.51 10.54
CA THR A 391 17.95 -11.25 11.65
C THR A 391 17.51 -12.65 11.21
N SER A 392 17.18 -13.52 12.17
CA SER A 392 16.71 -14.88 11.88
C SER A 392 15.24 -14.94 11.47
N ASP A 393 14.38 -14.14 12.13
CA ASP A 393 12.95 -14.00 11.82
C ASP A 393 12.38 -12.75 12.53
N PHE A 394 11.80 -11.81 11.80
CA PHE A 394 11.18 -10.60 12.32
C PHE A 394 9.66 -10.79 12.46
N GLN A 395 9.22 -10.97 13.70
CA GLN A 395 7.85 -11.36 14.05
C GLN A 395 7.32 -10.46 15.19
N PRO A 396 7.16 -9.14 14.97
CA PRO A 396 7.05 -8.15 16.04
C PRO A 396 5.82 -8.31 16.94
N THR A 397 4.76 -8.95 16.45
CA THR A 397 3.52 -9.17 17.21
C THR A 397 3.05 -10.63 17.18
N GLY A 398 3.79 -11.52 16.49
CA GLY A 398 3.36 -12.89 16.22
C GLY A 398 2.12 -13.00 15.31
N ALA A 399 1.68 -11.91 14.69
CA ALA A 399 0.54 -11.86 13.79
C ALA A 399 0.94 -11.91 12.30
N ASN A 400 2.23 -12.14 12.02
CA ASN A 400 2.73 -12.24 10.66
C ASN A 400 2.27 -13.53 9.99
N VAL A 401 2.21 -13.49 8.66
CA VAL A 401 1.69 -14.60 7.86
C VAL A 401 2.80 -15.27 7.06
N ILE A 402 3.86 -14.54 6.74
CA ILE A 402 5.04 -15.04 6.04
C ILE A 402 6.09 -15.50 7.06
N SER A 403 6.62 -16.70 6.85
CA SER A 403 7.71 -17.25 7.65
C SER A 403 9.09 -16.89 7.05
N GLY A 404 10.11 -16.78 7.90
CA GLY A 404 11.49 -16.50 7.47
C GLY A 404 11.70 -15.05 7.03
N VAL A 405 11.00 -14.11 7.66
CA VAL A 405 11.12 -12.68 7.38
C VAL A 405 12.42 -12.20 8.00
N GLN A 406 13.37 -11.72 7.20
CA GLN A 406 14.66 -11.28 7.74
C GLN A 406 14.89 -9.81 7.42
N VAL A 407 15.19 -9.03 8.46
CA VAL A 407 15.46 -7.59 8.36
C VAL A 407 16.91 -7.32 8.79
N GLU A 408 17.51 -6.22 8.35
CA GLU A 408 18.87 -5.87 8.81
C GLU A 408 18.91 -5.68 10.34
N ASP A 409 19.98 -6.18 10.96
CA ASP A 409 20.13 -6.28 12.42
C ASP A 409 20.20 -4.91 13.11
N GLY A 410 20.90 -3.94 12.51
CA GLY A 410 20.97 -2.57 13.01
C GLY A 410 19.62 -1.85 12.98
N PHE A 411 18.84 -2.01 11.92
CA PHE A 411 17.47 -1.49 11.82
C PHE A 411 16.56 -2.13 12.86
N TYR A 412 16.71 -3.43 13.10
CA TYR A 412 15.99 -4.13 14.16
C TYR A 412 16.38 -3.63 15.56
N ASP A 413 17.67 -3.47 15.85
CA ASP A 413 18.16 -2.94 17.13
C ASP A 413 17.59 -1.55 17.44
N GLN A 414 17.56 -0.68 16.43
CA GLN A 414 16.93 0.65 16.52
C GLN A 414 15.45 0.49 16.84
N TYR A 415 14.70 -0.26 16.02
CA TYR A 415 13.28 -0.54 16.24
C TYR A 415 12.99 -1.08 17.65
N ALA A 416 13.74 -2.10 18.09
CA ALA A 416 13.50 -2.82 19.33
C ALA A 416 13.70 -1.94 20.57
N SER A 417 14.62 -0.98 20.50
CA SER A 417 14.93 -0.09 21.63
C SER A 417 13.79 0.80 22.10
N LEU A 418 12.87 1.17 21.19
CA LEU A 418 11.70 1.99 21.54
C LEU A 418 10.38 1.23 21.44
N THR A 419 10.36 -0.04 21.00
CA THR A 419 9.12 -0.84 20.89
C THR A 419 9.03 -1.97 21.91
N THR A 420 10.15 -2.35 22.52
CA THR A 420 10.20 -3.44 23.51
C THR A 420 10.62 -2.91 24.89
N GLY A 421 10.22 -3.61 25.95
CA GLY A 421 10.59 -3.26 27.32
C GLY A 421 9.66 -2.22 27.98
N SER A 422 10.23 -1.16 28.55
CA SER A 422 9.51 -0.11 29.26
C SER A 422 9.85 1.26 28.66
N ASN A 423 8.93 2.22 28.75
CA ASN A 423 9.07 3.53 28.09
C ASN A 423 9.09 3.39 26.56
N THR A 424 8.12 2.62 26.05
CA THR A 424 7.97 2.32 24.63
C THR A 424 7.18 3.39 23.89
N LEU A 425 7.21 3.36 22.56
CA LEU A 425 6.33 4.16 21.70
C LEU A 425 4.85 3.92 22.04
N LEU A 426 4.49 2.71 22.47
CA LEU A 426 3.13 2.37 22.86
C LEU A 426 2.74 3.04 24.19
N ASP A 427 3.67 3.11 25.16
CA ASP A 427 3.43 3.80 26.43
C ASP A 427 3.23 5.32 26.21
N ALA A 428 4.06 5.92 25.36
CA ALA A 428 3.95 7.32 24.97
C ALA A 428 2.64 7.59 24.22
N PHE A 429 2.29 6.73 23.27
CA PHE A 429 1.01 6.82 22.56
C PHE A 429 -0.18 6.69 23.52
N ALA A 430 -0.17 5.70 24.42
CA ALA A 430 -1.25 5.49 25.39
C ALA A 430 -1.42 6.70 26.32
N THR A 431 -0.33 7.36 26.69
CA THR A 431 -0.34 8.59 27.49
C THR A 431 -0.94 9.77 26.70
N LEU A 432 -0.46 10.02 25.48
CA LEU A 432 -0.94 11.13 24.63
C LEU A 432 -2.41 10.99 24.22
N SER A 433 -2.82 9.76 23.91
CA SER A 433 -4.15 9.44 23.40
C SER A 433 -5.17 9.11 24.51
N ASN A 434 -4.74 9.11 25.78
CA ASN A 434 -5.56 8.63 26.90
C ASN A 434 -6.12 7.21 26.63
N ASN A 435 -5.26 6.29 26.17
CA ASN A 435 -5.58 4.92 25.78
C ASN A 435 -6.63 4.78 24.67
N ALA A 436 -6.71 5.76 23.75
CA ALA A 436 -7.59 5.63 22.59
C ALA A 436 -7.06 4.60 21.59
N THR A 437 -7.96 3.93 20.87
CA THR A 437 -7.60 3.10 19.72
C THR A 437 -7.50 3.97 18.46
N PRO A 438 -6.37 3.97 17.74
CA PRO A 438 -6.24 4.72 16.49
C PRO A 438 -7.08 4.05 15.38
N VAL A 439 -7.61 4.87 14.48
CA VAL A 439 -8.27 4.41 13.24
C VAL A 439 -7.30 4.45 12.05
N ARG A 440 -6.27 5.28 12.19
CA ARG A 440 -5.18 5.44 11.23
C ARG A 440 -3.87 5.53 12.00
N VAL A 441 -2.84 4.91 11.43
CA VAL A 441 -1.46 5.01 11.90
C VAL A 441 -0.59 5.45 10.74
N VAL A 442 0.27 6.44 10.99
CA VAL A 442 1.26 6.90 10.04
C VAL A 442 2.65 6.66 10.61
N CYS A 443 3.48 5.93 9.87
CA CYS A 443 4.88 5.71 10.21
C CYS A 443 5.74 6.42 9.15
N ALA A 444 6.58 7.36 9.55
CA ALA A 444 7.38 8.15 8.62
C ALA A 444 8.86 8.24 9.04
N GLY A 445 9.74 8.42 8.06
CA GLY A 445 11.16 8.58 8.33
C GLY A 445 11.99 8.98 7.11
N HIS A 446 13.24 9.35 7.37
CA HIS A 446 14.26 9.62 6.37
C HIS A 446 15.51 8.77 6.60
N SER A 447 16.14 8.28 5.54
CA SER A 447 17.36 7.46 5.61
C SER A 447 17.13 6.22 6.48
N LEU A 448 18.02 5.95 7.45
CA LEU A 448 17.84 4.99 8.53
C LEU A 448 16.43 5.03 9.14
N GLY A 449 15.92 6.22 9.47
CA GLY A 449 14.60 6.35 10.08
C GLY A 449 13.48 5.90 9.15
N SER A 450 13.68 5.98 7.83
CA SER A 450 12.72 5.41 6.89
C SER A 450 12.71 3.88 6.90
N ALA A 451 13.86 3.25 7.12
CA ALA A 451 13.94 1.81 7.28
C ALA A 451 13.24 1.36 8.56
N VAL A 452 13.45 2.07 9.66
CA VAL A 452 12.74 1.76 10.91
C VAL A 452 11.24 2.04 10.79
N ALA A 453 10.83 3.06 10.03
CA ALA A 453 9.42 3.34 9.78
C ALA A 453 8.70 2.20 9.03
N SER A 454 9.38 1.43 8.16
CA SER A 454 8.77 0.24 7.54
C SER A 454 8.55 -0.89 8.55
N LEU A 455 9.52 -1.12 9.45
CA LEU A 455 9.37 -2.04 10.60
C LEU A 455 8.19 -1.64 11.50
N LEU A 456 8.09 -0.34 11.82
CA LEU A 456 6.98 0.21 12.59
C LEU A 456 5.63 0.04 11.90
N GLY A 457 5.58 0.12 10.57
CA GLY A 457 4.35 -0.14 9.81
C GLY A 457 3.82 -1.55 10.00
N VAL A 458 4.70 -2.56 9.92
CA VAL A 458 4.34 -3.97 10.16
C VAL A 458 3.91 -4.19 11.61
N TRP A 459 4.67 -3.64 12.56
CA TRP A 459 4.31 -3.67 13.98
C TRP A 459 2.95 -3.03 14.25
N ALA A 460 2.70 -1.82 13.74
CA ALA A 460 1.46 -1.09 13.93
C ALA A 460 0.25 -1.83 13.34
N SER A 461 0.40 -2.47 12.18
CA SER A 461 -0.63 -3.34 11.60
C SER A 461 -0.94 -4.53 12.51
N GLY A 462 0.03 -5.05 13.24
CA GLY A 462 -0.17 -6.12 14.23
C GLY A 462 -0.83 -5.64 15.52
N VAL A 463 -0.41 -4.48 16.05
CA VAL A 463 -0.96 -3.89 17.29
C VAL A 463 -2.38 -3.38 17.09
N TRP A 464 -2.66 -2.75 15.95
CA TRP A 464 -3.97 -2.19 15.60
C TRP A 464 -4.47 -2.77 14.27
N PRO A 465 -4.91 -4.05 14.24
CA PRO A 465 -5.27 -4.74 13.00
C PRO A 465 -6.51 -4.19 12.28
N SER A 466 -7.27 -3.30 12.94
CA SER A 466 -8.40 -2.58 12.32
C SER A 466 -8.02 -1.18 11.83
N ALA A 467 -6.84 -0.66 12.16
CA ALA A 467 -6.39 0.63 11.71
C ALA A 467 -5.85 0.55 10.28
N THR A 468 -6.02 1.65 9.55
CA THR A 468 -5.27 1.86 8.32
C THR A 468 -3.84 2.25 8.65
N VAL A 469 -2.86 1.69 7.95
CA VAL A 469 -1.44 1.99 8.19
C VAL A 469 -0.84 2.57 6.93
N THR A 470 -0.19 3.72 7.06
CA THR A 470 0.54 4.40 5.99
C THR A 470 2.01 4.49 6.37
N VAL A 471 2.89 3.96 5.54
CA VAL A 471 4.34 4.05 5.71
C VAL A 471 4.91 4.99 4.66
N ALA A 472 5.57 6.06 5.10
CA ALA A 472 6.19 7.06 4.24
C ALA A 472 7.70 7.13 4.48
N GLY A 473 8.47 7.06 3.40
CA GLY A 473 9.93 7.02 3.46
C GLY A 473 10.61 7.92 2.46
N SER A 474 11.71 8.57 2.84
CA SER A 474 12.60 9.28 1.90
C SER A 474 14.03 8.78 2.04
N GLY A 475 14.72 8.55 0.92
CA GLY A 475 16.10 8.06 0.94
C GLY A 475 16.23 6.69 1.62
N THR A 476 15.18 5.88 1.56
CA THR A 476 15.11 4.61 2.28
C THR A 476 16.13 3.62 1.72
N PRO A 477 17.06 3.08 2.55
CA PRO A 477 17.96 2.00 2.12
C PRO A 477 17.17 0.74 1.72
N MET A 478 17.87 -0.26 1.20
CA MET A 478 17.36 -1.63 1.13
C MET A 478 17.50 -2.26 2.51
N VAL A 479 16.43 -2.89 3.01
CA VAL A 479 16.30 -3.15 4.44
C VAL A 479 16.25 -4.66 4.71
N GLU A 480 15.77 -5.50 3.78
CA GLU A 480 15.35 -6.87 4.12
C GLU A 480 15.40 -7.90 2.98
N ASN A 481 15.02 -9.15 3.25
CA ASN A 481 14.90 -10.22 2.26
C ASN A 481 13.56 -10.21 1.47
N GLN A 482 13.36 -11.16 0.56
CA GLN A 482 12.13 -11.26 -0.23
C GLN A 482 10.88 -11.58 0.62
N GLN A 483 11.04 -12.38 1.69
CA GLN A 483 9.94 -12.73 2.58
C GLN A 483 9.40 -11.48 3.29
N TRP A 484 10.27 -10.54 3.64
CA TRP A 484 9.84 -9.25 4.16
C TRP A 484 8.98 -8.46 3.16
N THR A 485 9.36 -8.36 1.89
CA THR A 485 8.57 -7.57 0.94
C THR A 485 7.17 -8.18 0.75
N GLN A 486 7.07 -9.51 0.80
CA GLN A 486 5.80 -10.24 0.81
C GLN A 486 4.97 -9.94 2.07
N GLU A 487 5.59 -10.00 3.26
CA GLU A 487 4.94 -9.71 4.54
C GLU A 487 4.44 -8.26 4.59
N PHE A 488 5.30 -7.31 4.21
CA PHE A 488 4.97 -5.89 4.17
C PHE A 488 3.79 -5.62 3.23
N ARG A 489 3.85 -6.16 1.99
CA ARG A 489 2.76 -6.02 1.02
C ARG A 489 1.45 -6.61 1.54
N ALA A 490 1.53 -7.72 2.28
CA ALA A 490 0.36 -8.34 2.86
C ALA A 490 -0.28 -7.54 3.99
N VAL A 491 0.51 -7.01 4.93
CA VAL A 491 -0.04 -6.41 6.16
C VAL A 491 -0.20 -4.90 6.07
N VAL A 492 0.72 -4.21 5.39
CA VAL A 492 0.71 -2.75 5.18
C VAL A 492 0.17 -2.40 3.79
N GLY A 493 0.59 -3.12 2.76
CA GLY A 493 0.29 -2.79 1.36
C GLY A 493 1.41 -1.98 0.72
N ARG A 494 1.08 -0.79 0.21
CA ARG A 494 2.01 0.10 -0.48
C ARG A 494 2.92 0.85 0.50
N SER A 495 4.20 0.93 0.17
CA SER A 495 5.12 1.88 0.80
C SER A 495 5.16 3.19 -0.01
N TYR A 496 5.06 4.34 0.65
CA TYR A 496 5.18 5.66 0.01
C TYR A 496 6.64 6.11 0.09
N ARG A 497 7.48 5.52 -0.76
CA ARG A 497 8.92 5.78 -0.81
C ARG A 497 9.24 6.90 -1.79
N PHE A 498 10.23 7.73 -1.45
CA PHE A 498 10.73 8.79 -2.32
C PHE A 498 12.24 8.67 -2.45
N VAL A 499 12.73 8.79 -3.68
CA VAL A 499 14.15 8.78 -4.01
C VAL A 499 14.48 10.06 -4.77
N TYR A 500 15.43 10.84 -4.26
CA TYR A 500 15.82 12.10 -4.88
C TYR A 500 17.04 11.89 -5.78
N GLU A 501 16.94 12.39 -7.02
CA GLU A 501 17.98 12.39 -8.03
C GLU A 501 18.74 11.05 -8.13
N GLN A 502 20.03 11.04 -7.79
CA GLN A 502 20.88 9.85 -7.83
C GLN A 502 21.37 9.49 -6.42
N ASP A 503 20.49 9.64 -5.42
CA ASP A 503 20.80 9.27 -4.04
C ASP A 503 21.35 7.84 -3.93
N LEU A 504 22.54 7.74 -3.32
CA LEU A 504 23.28 6.52 -3.06
C LEU A 504 22.56 5.58 -2.09
N VAL A 505 21.90 6.09 -1.04
CA VAL A 505 21.45 5.27 0.09
C VAL A 505 20.42 4.21 -0.29
N PRO A 506 19.43 4.48 -1.17
CA PRO A 506 18.51 3.45 -1.68
C PRO A 506 19.17 2.32 -2.47
N SER A 507 20.46 2.43 -2.83
CA SER A 507 21.24 1.35 -3.44
C SER A 507 22.09 0.56 -2.44
N LEU A 508 21.91 0.79 -1.14
CA LEU A 508 22.64 0.10 -0.08
C LEU A 508 21.71 -0.75 0.80
N PRO A 509 22.14 -1.94 1.25
CA PRO A 509 23.43 -2.56 0.94
C PRO A 509 23.41 -3.27 -0.44
N PRO A 510 24.52 -3.29 -1.20
CA PRO A 510 24.53 -3.72 -2.60
C PRO A 510 24.58 -5.26 -2.77
N PHE A 511 23.81 -6.00 -1.97
CA PHE A 511 23.76 -7.46 -2.02
C PHE A 511 22.39 -7.94 -2.49
N ASN A 512 22.36 -8.97 -3.34
CA ASN A 512 21.12 -9.53 -3.90
C ASN A 512 20.19 -10.15 -2.84
N SER A 513 20.70 -10.42 -1.62
CA SER A 513 19.91 -10.88 -0.48
C SER A 513 19.05 -9.78 0.15
N TYR A 514 19.30 -8.52 -0.23
CA TYR A 514 18.49 -7.37 0.17
C TYR A 514 17.60 -6.94 -0.98
N GLN A 515 16.35 -6.64 -0.65
CA GLN A 515 15.31 -6.21 -1.56
C GLN A 515 14.81 -4.84 -1.12
N MET A 516 14.37 -4.07 -2.10
CA MET A 516 13.71 -2.80 -1.85
C MET A 516 12.21 -3.05 -1.71
N LEU A 517 11.55 -2.30 -0.83
CA LEU A 517 10.09 -2.24 -0.82
C LEU A 517 9.59 -1.51 -2.07
N ASP A 518 8.55 -2.07 -2.69
CA ASP A 518 7.89 -1.47 -3.86
C ASP A 518 7.20 -0.15 -3.52
N GLY A 519 7.00 0.68 -4.55
CA GLY A 519 6.08 1.82 -4.50
C GLY A 519 6.79 3.16 -4.47
N ALA A 520 8.05 3.23 -4.89
CA ALA A 520 8.79 4.48 -4.89
C ALA A 520 8.32 5.46 -5.96
N ILE A 521 8.53 6.73 -5.63
CA ILE A 521 8.44 7.88 -6.51
C ILE A 521 9.85 8.45 -6.67
N TRP A 522 10.29 8.58 -7.91
CA TRP A 522 11.58 9.15 -8.23
C TRP A 522 11.45 10.66 -8.47
N LEU A 523 12.02 11.45 -7.56
CA LEU A 523 12.11 12.90 -7.65
C LEU A 523 13.32 13.26 -8.51
N ARG A 524 13.11 13.75 -9.73
CA ARG A 524 14.19 14.03 -10.66
C ARG A 524 13.87 15.18 -11.59
N GLN A 525 14.79 16.13 -11.71
CA GLN A 525 14.68 17.29 -12.60
C GLN A 525 13.37 18.08 -12.38
N GLY A 526 12.89 18.13 -11.13
CA GLY A 526 11.63 18.77 -10.75
C GLY A 526 10.37 17.96 -11.05
N TYR A 527 10.48 16.69 -11.46
CA TYR A 527 9.36 15.77 -11.64
C TYR A 527 9.27 14.75 -10.50
N ALA A 528 8.06 14.38 -10.10
CA ALA A 528 7.80 13.21 -9.26
C ALA A 528 7.34 12.06 -10.16
N ILE A 529 8.25 11.20 -10.59
CA ILE A 529 7.98 10.13 -11.54
C ILE A 529 7.54 8.88 -10.78
N ALA A 530 6.37 8.31 -11.09
CA ALA A 530 5.82 7.13 -10.43
C ALA A 530 6.50 5.81 -10.85
N THR A 531 7.81 5.74 -10.66
CA THR A 531 8.63 4.58 -10.98
C THR A 531 9.75 4.47 -9.98
N GLU A 532 10.23 3.24 -9.77
CA GLU A 532 11.45 3.01 -9.02
C GLU A 532 12.63 3.74 -9.68
N ARG A 533 13.53 4.29 -8.86
CA ARG A 533 14.77 4.85 -9.41
C ARG A 533 15.52 3.71 -10.11
N PRO A 534 15.88 3.85 -11.40
CA PRO A 534 16.63 2.81 -12.08
C PRO A 534 17.99 2.55 -11.43
N PRO A 535 18.56 1.34 -11.58
CA PRO A 535 19.86 1.01 -11.01
C PRO A 535 20.97 1.74 -11.76
N PHE A 536 21.62 2.69 -11.10
CA PHE A 536 22.80 3.39 -11.62
C PHE A 536 24.08 2.64 -11.29
N ASP A 537 25.16 2.98 -12.00
CA ASP A 537 26.49 2.63 -11.53
C ASP A 537 26.77 3.34 -10.21
N ILE A 538 27.47 2.70 -9.28
CA ILE A 538 27.80 3.29 -7.98
C ILE A 538 28.61 4.58 -8.10
N PHE A 539 29.38 4.73 -9.20
CA PHE A 539 30.13 5.96 -9.49
C PHE A 539 29.23 7.11 -10.00
N ASP A 540 28.01 6.82 -10.43
CA ASP A 540 27.01 7.80 -10.84
C ASP A 540 26.06 8.21 -9.70
N LEU A 541 26.17 7.56 -8.54
CA LEU A 541 25.39 7.87 -7.35
C LEU A 541 26.06 8.97 -6.51
N SER A 542 25.26 9.77 -5.82
CA SER A 542 25.71 10.89 -5.01
C SER A 542 25.15 10.81 -3.59
N ILE A 543 26.03 11.01 -2.61
CA ILE A 543 25.62 11.19 -1.22
C ILE A 543 25.03 12.58 -0.97
N GLU A 544 25.35 13.56 -1.83
CA GLU A 544 24.79 14.92 -1.71
C GLU A 544 23.29 14.95 -2.02
N ASP A 545 22.81 14.02 -2.84
CA ASP A 545 21.38 13.86 -3.14
C ASP A 545 20.61 13.26 -1.94
N HIS A 546 21.31 12.76 -0.92
CA HIS A 546 20.67 12.18 0.27
C HIS A 546 20.19 13.24 1.29
N PHE A 547 20.62 14.50 1.18
CA PHE A 547 20.29 15.50 2.20
C PHE A 547 18.79 15.83 2.21
N CYS A 548 18.06 15.41 3.25
CA CYS A 548 16.61 15.59 3.39
C CYS A 548 16.11 17.03 3.12
N ILE A 549 16.54 18.00 3.92
CA ILE A 549 16.04 19.40 3.86
C ILE A 549 16.43 20.11 2.55
N LYS A 550 17.59 19.76 1.97
CA LYS A 550 18.11 20.43 0.77
C LYS A 550 17.70 19.76 -0.54
N GLY A 551 17.52 18.45 -0.54
CA GLY A 551 17.15 17.65 -1.72
C GLY A 551 15.66 17.31 -1.73
N TYR A 552 15.20 16.52 -0.76
CA TYR A 552 13.85 15.96 -0.76
C TYR A 552 12.74 16.99 -0.51
N VAL A 553 12.86 17.80 0.54
CA VAL A 553 11.78 18.70 1.01
C VAL A 553 11.32 19.72 -0.05
N PRO A 554 12.21 20.37 -0.83
CA PRO A 554 11.80 21.29 -1.88
C PRO A 554 10.86 20.64 -2.91
N ASP A 555 11.20 19.45 -3.39
CA ASP A 555 10.42 18.72 -4.40
C ASP A 555 9.12 18.16 -3.80
N LEU A 556 9.18 17.59 -2.59
CA LEU A 556 7.99 17.11 -1.87
C LEU A 556 6.91 18.19 -1.69
N ASN A 557 7.32 19.45 -1.52
CA ASN A 557 6.40 20.57 -1.26
C ASN A 557 6.04 21.39 -2.51
N SER A 558 6.81 21.31 -3.59
CA SER A 558 6.60 22.13 -4.79
C SER A 558 5.97 21.36 -5.95
N ILE A 559 6.12 20.03 -5.99
CA ILE A 559 5.59 19.23 -7.09
C ILE A 559 4.08 19.10 -6.97
N ALA A 560 3.38 19.66 -7.94
CA ALA A 560 1.92 19.71 -7.97
C ALA A 560 1.27 18.50 -8.64
N ASN A 561 2.05 17.57 -9.21
CA ASN A 561 1.55 16.40 -9.94
C ASN A 561 2.56 15.24 -9.97
N VAL A 562 2.04 14.01 -9.88
CA VAL A 562 2.82 12.80 -10.13
C VAL A 562 2.84 12.50 -11.62
N THR A 563 4.04 12.36 -12.15
CA THR A 563 4.33 12.09 -13.56
C THR A 563 4.27 10.59 -13.84
N VAL A 564 3.52 10.23 -14.87
CA VAL A 564 3.51 8.88 -15.43
C VAL A 564 4.62 8.76 -16.48
N PRO A 565 5.49 7.74 -16.42
CA PRO A 565 6.53 7.52 -17.43
C PRO A 565 5.96 7.36 -18.84
N GLN A 566 6.59 8.00 -19.85
CA GLN A 566 6.17 7.88 -21.25
C GLN A 566 6.06 6.43 -21.72
N TRP A 567 6.94 5.55 -21.25
CA TRP A 567 6.96 4.16 -21.67
C TRP A 567 5.71 3.37 -21.22
N ILE A 568 5.09 3.75 -20.09
CA ILE A 568 3.83 3.17 -19.62
C ILE A 568 2.71 3.49 -20.59
N TYR A 569 2.62 4.75 -21.03
CA TYR A 569 1.64 5.18 -22.03
C TYR A 569 1.77 4.40 -23.33
N SER A 570 3.00 4.18 -23.79
CA SER A 570 3.30 3.47 -25.04
C SER A 570 3.44 1.95 -24.87
N TYR A 571 3.17 1.40 -23.69
CA TYR A 571 3.42 -0.02 -23.42
C TYR A 571 2.51 -0.90 -24.29
N ASN A 572 3.12 -1.61 -25.24
CA ASN A 572 2.44 -2.55 -26.13
C ASN A 572 2.57 -3.98 -25.60
N GLN A 573 1.43 -4.60 -25.29
CA GLN A 573 1.31 -5.98 -24.83
C GLN A 573 1.96 -7.01 -25.77
N ALA A 574 2.10 -6.73 -27.07
CA ALA A 574 2.68 -7.67 -28.04
C ALA A 574 4.15 -8.07 -27.75
N SER A 575 4.81 -7.35 -26.84
CA SER A 575 6.17 -7.63 -26.36
C SER A 575 6.19 -8.57 -25.14
N TYR A 576 5.02 -8.94 -24.61
CA TYR A 576 4.84 -9.72 -23.39
C TYR A 576 4.22 -11.08 -23.73
N VAL A 577 4.86 -12.16 -23.28
CA VAL A 577 4.30 -13.51 -23.33
C VAL A 577 3.49 -13.70 -22.04
N PRO A 578 2.16 -13.85 -22.09
CA PRO A 578 1.37 -14.15 -20.90
C PRO A 578 1.85 -15.45 -20.27
N LEU A 579 2.11 -15.44 -18.97
CA LEU A 579 2.30 -16.67 -18.21
C LEU A 579 0.97 -17.42 -18.18
N ALA A 580 0.99 -18.67 -18.64
CA ALA A 580 -0.16 -19.57 -18.74
C ALA A 580 -0.47 -20.29 -17.42
#